data_AF-A0A968BAX1-F1
#
_entry.id   AF-A0A968BAX1-F1
#
_cell.length_a   1.000
_cell.length_b   1.000
_cell.length_c   1.000
_cell.angle_alpha   90.00
_cell.angle_beta   90.00
_cell.angle_gamma   90.00
#
_symmetry.space_group_name_H-M   'P 1'
#
loop_
_entity.id
_entity.type
_entity.pdbx_description
1 polymer ?
#
loop_
_entity_poly.entity_id
_entity_poly.type
_entity_poly.pdbx_seq_one_letter_code
_entity_poly.pdbx_strand_id
1 'polypeptide(L)' 'MSNTSLYEIITTLILAALLFFPVSKIIWTMSVRRLQRKTGRQLNQQEIEGQMARARFITVFVVLLFSYLFNSALLGKLSG' A
#
# COMPACT_ATOMS: atom_id res chain seq x y z
N MET A 1 -6.03 3.48 -28.98
CA MET A 1 -5.46 2.74 -27.83
C MET A 1 -5.16 1.33 -28.30
N SER A 2 -3.88 0.94 -28.40
CA SER A 2 -3.50 -0.42 -28.77
C SER A 2 -3.91 -1.39 -27.66
N ASN A 3 -4.33 -2.61 -28.00
CA ASN A 3 -4.79 -3.61 -27.03
C ASN A 3 -3.77 -3.87 -25.91
N THR A 4 -2.47 -3.75 -26.21
CA THR A 4 -1.35 -3.88 -25.27
C THR A 4 -1.42 -2.90 -24.10
N SER A 5 -1.77 -1.64 -24.36
CA SER A 5 -1.87 -0.60 -23.31
C SER A 5 -2.97 -0.90 -22.27
N LEU A 6 -4.02 -1.60 -22.68
CA LEU A 6 -5.14 -1.95 -21.81
C LEU A 6 -4.74 -3.10 -20.87
N TYR A 7 -4.00 -4.10 -21.34
CA TYR A 7 -3.48 -5.20 -20.51
C TYR A 7 -2.50 -4.72 -19.45
N GLU A 8 -1.61 -3.78 -19.77
CA GLU A 8 -0.65 -3.18 -18.82
C GLU A 8 -1.36 -2.45 -17.68
N ILE A 9 -2.40 -1.68 -18.00
CA ILE A 9 -3.20 -0.97 -17.00
C ILE A 9 -3.96 -1.97 -16.11
N ILE A 10 -4.61 -2.97 -16.70
CA ILE A 10 -5.36 -3.98 -15.94
C ILE A 10 -4.44 -4.78 -15.02
N THR A 11 -3.31 -5.27 -15.52
CA THR A 11 -2.35 -6.05 -14.71
C THR A 11 -1.76 -5.20 -13.58
N THR A 12 -1.48 -3.93 -13.82
CA THR A 12 -1.03 -2.98 -12.78
C THR A 12 -2.12 -2.79 -11.71
N LEU A 13 -3.38 -2.62 -12.10
CA LEU A 13 -4.50 -2.48 -11.16
C LEU A 13 -4.72 -3.74 -10.33
N ILE A 14 -4.62 -4.93 -10.94
CA ILE A 14 -4.72 -6.22 -10.24
C ILE A 14 -3.59 -6.36 -9.22
N LEU A 15 -2.35 -6.07 -9.62
CA LEU A 15 -1.19 -6.12 -8.73
C LEU A 15 -1.34 -5.12 -7.57
N ALA A 16 -1.78 -3.90 -7.85
CA ALA A 16 -2.04 -2.87 -6.85
C ALA A 16 -3.11 -3.33 -5.84
N ALA A 17 -4.21 -3.93 -6.33
CA ALA A 17 -5.26 -4.48 -5.47
C ALA A 17 -4.74 -5.64 -4.60
N LEU A 18 -3.93 -6.53 -5.17
CA LEU A 18 -3.32 -7.65 -4.46
C LEU A 18 -2.37 -7.18 -3.35
N LEU A 19 -1.56 -6.14 -3.63
CA LEU A 19 -0.61 -5.56 -2.68
C LEU A 19 -1.31 -4.70 -1.61
N PHE A 20 -2.48 -4.12 -1.93
CA PHE A 20 -3.19 -3.23 -1.02
C PHE A 20 -3.49 -3.91 0.33
N PHE A 21 -3.91 -5.18 0.31
CA PHE A 21 -4.24 -5.91 1.53
C PHE A 21 -3.05 -6.14 2.48
N PRO A 22 -1.94 -6.80 2.05
CA PRO A 22 -0.80 -7.04 2.92
C PRO A 22 -0.13 -5.73 3.36
N VAL A 23 -0.03 -4.73 2.48
CA VAL A 23 0.58 -3.43 2.81
C VAL A 23 -0.28 -2.68 3.84
N SER A 24 -1.61 -2.67 3.67
CA SER A 24 -2.53 -2.08 4.67
C SER A 24 -2.36 -2.71 6.05
N LYS A 25 -2.19 -4.03 6.11
CA LYS A 25 -2.01 -4.75 7.38
C LYS A 25 -0.69 -4.39 8.05
N ILE A 26 0.40 -4.30 7.29
CA ILE A 26 1.72 -3.89 7.82
C ILE A 26 1.63 -2.48 8.39
N ILE A 27 1.13 -1.52 7.61
CA ILE A 27 1.02 -0.11 8.04
C ILE A 27 0.11 0.00 9.26
N TRP A 28 -1.00 -0.74 9.29
CA TRP A 28 -1.92 -0.77 10.43
C TRP A 28 -1.24 -1.28 11.71
N THR A 29 -0.56 -2.42 11.66
CA THR A 29 0.15 -2.96 12.84
C THR A 29 1.22 -2.01 13.35
N MET A 30 1.96 -1.34 12.45
CA MET A 30 2.92 -0.31 12.83
C MET A 30 2.24 0.91 13.47
N SER A 31 1.11 1.37 12.94
CA SER A 31 0.37 2.50 13.49
C SER A 31 -0.17 2.20 14.89
N VAL A 32 -0.75 1.00 15.08
CA VAL A 32 -1.23 0.50 16.38
C VAL A 32 -0.09 0.44 17.38
N ARG A 33 1.02 -0.22 17.03
CA ARG A 33 2.20 -0.33 17.91
C ARG A 33 2.80 1.03 18.27
N ARG A 34 2.89 1.94 17.30
CA ARG A 34 3.38 3.31 17.53
C ARG A 34 2.49 4.04 18.51
N LEU A 35 1.17 3.94 18.36
CA LEU A 35 0.23 4.61 19.24
C LEU A 35 0.22 3.99 20.65
N GLN A 36 0.27 2.66 20.77
CA GLN A 36 0.44 1.96 22.06
C GLN A 36 1.71 2.39 22.79
N ARG A 37 2.84 2.49 22.07
CA ARG A 37 4.10 2.99 22.65
C ARG A 37 3.99 4.44 23.10
N LYS A 38 3.27 5.28 22.36
CA LYS A 38 3.07 6.70 22.69
C LYS A 38 2.16 6.90 23.90
N THR A 39 1.13 6.06 24.07
CA THR A 39 0.17 6.16 25.17
C THR A 39 0.57 5.34 26.39
N GLY A 40 1.54 4.43 26.26
CA GLY A 40 1.98 3.56 27.34
C GLY A 40 0.93 2.51 27.76
N ARG A 41 -0.14 2.32 26.98
CA ARG A 41 -1.22 1.38 27.27
C ARG A 41 -1.66 0.60 26.04
N GLN A 42 -2.39 -0.48 26.27
CA GLN A 42 -3.12 -1.14 25.20
C GLN A 42 -4.25 -0.23 24.68
N LEU A 43 -4.50 -0.33 23.38
CA LEU A 43 -5.57 0.41 22.71
C LEU A 43 -6.85 -0.40 22.81
N ASN A 44 -7.98 0.30 22.93
CA ASN A 44 -9.28 -0.34 22.84
C ASN A 44 -9.60 -0.69 21.37
N GLN A 45 -10.65 -1.48 21.17
CA GLN A 45 -11.04 -1.95 19.84
C GLN A 45 -11.38 -0.79 18.88
N GLN A 46 -12.05 0.26 19.37
CA GLN A 46 -12.40 1.44 18.57
C GLN A 46 -11.17 2.22 18.08
N GLU A 47 -10.15 2.36 18.92
CA GLU A 47 -8.88 3.02 18.59
C GLU A 47 -8.08 2.21 17.56
N ILE A 48 -8.08 0.88 17.72
CA ILE A 48 -7.44 -0.07 16.81
C ILE A 48 -8.10 -0.02 15.43
N GLU A 49 -9.43 -0.01 15.36
CA GLU A 49 -10.20 0.12 14.13
C GLU A 49 -10.01 1.49 13.48
N GLY A 50 -9.95 2.56 14.27
CA GLY A 50 -9.62 3.91 13.79
C GLY A 50 -8.24 3.99 13.14
N GLN A 51 -7.26 3.18 13.60
CA GLN A 51 -5.96 3.09 12.91
C GLN A 51 -6.07 2.40 11.55
N MET A 52 -7.06 1.54 11.32
CA MET A 52 -7.20 0.83 10.04
C MET A 52 -7.56 1.78 8.90
N ALA A 53 -8.45 2.74 9.14
CA ALA A 53 -8.78 3.77 8.15
C ALA A 53 -7.56 4.62 7.77
N ARG A 54 -6.75 5.02 8.77
CA ARG A 54 -5.49 5.76 8.55
C ARG A 54 -4.48 4.94 7.77
N ALA A 55 -4.34 3.66 8.10
CA ALA A 55 -3.42 2.77 7.40
C ALA A 55 -3.81 2.55 5.94
N ARG A 56 -5.11 2.39 5.65
CA ARG A 56 -5.62 2.30 4.28
C ARG A 56 -5.32 3.56 3.47
N PHE A 57 -5.52 4.74 4.06
CA PHE A 57 -5.18 6.02 3.42
C PHE A 57 -3.70 6.10 3.04
N ILE A 58 -2.79 5.77 3.97
CA ILE A 58 -1.34 5.75 3.69
C ILE A 58 -1.00 4.69 2.63
N THR A 59 -1.66 3.53 2.67
CA THR A 59 -1.42 2.44 1.71
C THR A 59 -1.68 2.85 0.28
N VAL A 60 -2.68 3.70 0.01
CA VAL A 60 -2.93 4.22 -1.34
C VAL A 60 -1.68 4.90 -1.90
N PHE A 61 -1.06 5.79 -1.13
CA PHE A 61 0.17 6.47 -1.56
C PHE A 61 1.34 5.51 -1.73
N VAL A 62 1.50 4.56 -0.81
CA VAL A 62 2.58 3.57 -0.88
C VAL A 62 2.43 2.69 -2.12
N VAL A 63 1.24 2.18 -2.40
CA VAL A 63 0.98 1.36 -3.58
C VAL A 63 1.21 2.14 -4.86
N LEU A 64 0.71 3.38 -4.96
CA LEU A 64 0.96 4.23 -6.14
C LEU A 64 2.47 4.48 -6.35
N LEU A 65 3.20 4.77 -5.28
CA LEU A 65 4.65 4.97 -5.34
C LEU A 65 5.37 3.69 -5.76
N PHE A 66 4.99 2.53 -5.21
CA PHE A 66 5.57 1.25 -5.59
C PHE A 66 5.25 0.86 -7.04
N SER A 67 4.03 1.09 -7.51
CA SER A 67 3.66 0.86 -8.91
C SER A 67 4.48 1.75 -9.85
N TYR A 68 4.67 3.02 -9.51
CA TYR A 68 5.53 3.94 -10.27
C TYR A 68 7.00 3.50 -10.27
N LEU A 69 7.55 3.16 -9.09
CA LEU A 69 8.92 2.69 -8.97
C LEU A 69 9.14 1.36 -9.71
N PHE A 70 8.17 0.45 -9.64
CA PHE A 70 8.24 -0.82 -10.36
C PHE A 70 8.25 -0.57 -11.87
N ASN A 71 7.39 0.32 -12.39
CA ASN A 71 7.38 0.69 -13.80
C ASN A 71 8.72 1.34 -14.22
N SER A 72 9.25 2.27 -13.43
CA SER A 72 10.53 2.94 -13.70
C SER A 72 11.74 2.00 -13.58
N ALA A 73 11.76 1.12 -12.58
CA ALA A 73 12.83 0.14 -12.40
C ALA A 73 12.80 -0.94 -13.48
N LEU A 74 11.61 -1.35 -13.92
CA LEU A 74 11.43 -2.28 -15.04
C LEU A 74 11.85 -1.62 -16.37
N LEU A 75 11.52 -0.34 -16.60
CA LEU A 75 11.98 0.45 -17.75
C LEU A 75 13.51 0.64 -17.76
N GLY A 76 14.10 0.89 -16.59
CA GLY A 76 15.57 0.96 -16.45
C GLY A 76 16.27 -0.37 -16.73
N LYS A 77 15.58 -1.50 -16.52
CA LYS A 77 16.11 -2.85 -16.78
C LYS A 77 15.91 -3.34 -18.22
N LEU A 78 15.10 -2.65 -19.02
CA LEU A 78 14.87 -2.94 -20.45
C LEU A 78 15.68 -2.03 -21.38
N SER A 79 16.29 -0.96 -20.84
CA SER A 79 17.08 0.03 -21.58
C SER A 79 18.60 -0.05 -21.35
N GLY A 80 19.06 -1.02 -20.56
CA GLY A 80 20.47 -1.38 -20.37
C GLY A 80 20.68 -2.87 -20.54
#